data_AF-A0A8T6M3V9-F1
#
_entry.id   AF-A0A8T6M3V9-F1
#
_cell.length_a   1.000
_cell.length_b   1.000
_cell.length_c   1.000
_cell.angle_alpha   90.00
_cell.angle_beta   90.00
_cell.angle_gamma   90.00
#
_symmetry.space_group_name_H-M   'P 1'
#
loop_
_entity.id
_entity.type
_entity.pdbx_description
1 polymer ?
#
loop_
_entity_poly.entity_id
_entity_poly.type
_entity_poly.pdbx_seq_one_letter_code
_entity_poly.pdbx_strand_id
1 'polypeptide(L)' 'MKKLIKIFLGLILLGAGVYFTYPGMSLASWGRAAVELMKGGITILVFLIGLMLVVIG' A
#
# COMPACT_ATOMS: atom_id res chain seq x y z
N MET A 1 -28.37 2.80 10.34
CA MET A 1 -27.08 2.46 11.00
C MET A 1 -26.45 3.72 11.57
N LYS A 2 -26.16 3.76 12.88
CA LYS A 2 -25.55 4.94 13.53
C LYS A 2 -24.18 5.23 12.92
N LYS A 3 -23.82 6.51 12.75
CA LYS A 3 -22.54 6.98 12.16
C LYS A 3 -21.33 6.28 12.81
N LEU A 4 -21.41 6.05 14.12
CA LEU A 4 -20.41 5.33 14.92
C LEU A 4 -20.17 3.88 14.48
N ILE A 5 -21.22 3.14 14.13
CA ILE A 5 -21.09 1.73 13.72
C ILE A 5 -20.35 1.63 12.38
N LYS A 6 -20.61 2.55 11.44
CA LYS A 6 -19.90 2.60 10.16
C LYS A 6 -18.40 2.84 10.34
N ILE A 7 -18.04 3.75 11.25
CA ILE A 7 -16.63 4.04 11.56
C ILE A 7 -15.95 2.82 12.18
N PHE A 8 -16.60 2.17 13.14
CA PHE A 8 -16.07 0.95 13.78
C PHE A 8 -15.87 -0.19 12.77
N LEU A 9 -16.84 -0.42 11.88
CA LEU A 9 -16.73 -1.43 10.84
C LEU A 9 -15.58 -1.13 9.86
N GLY A 10 -15.41 0.13 9.48
CA GLY A 10 -14.27 0.56 8.67
C GLY A 10 -12.93 0.30 9.35
N LEU A 11 -12.83 0.58 10.65
CA LEU A 11 -11.61 0.34 11.43
C LEU A 11 -11.28 -1.16 11.52
N ILE A 12 -12.29 -2.00 11.75
CA ILE A 12 -12.14 -3.46 11.80
C ILE A 12 -11.69 -4.01 10.45
N LEU A 13 -12.28 -3.52 9.34
CA LEU A 13 -11.89 -3.95 7.99
C LEU A 13 -10.44 -3.59 7.67
N LEU A 14 -9.99 -2.39 8.06
CA LEU A 14 -8.59 -1.98 7.91
C LEU A 14 -7.65 -2.88 8.73
N GLY A 15 -8.00 -3.12 10.00
CA GLY A 15 -7.21 -4.00 10.88
C GLY A 15 -7.14 -5.44 10.37
N ALA A 16 -8.27 -5.98 9.90
CA ALA A 16 -8.34 -7.32 9.32
C ALA A 16 -7.49 -7.43 8.05
N GLY A 17 -7.53 -6.43 7.17
CA GLY A 17 -6.71 -6.41 5.96
C GLY A 17 -5.21 -6.46 6.26
N VAL A 18 -4.77 -5.70 7.27
CA VAL A 18 -3.36 -5.72 7.74
C VAL A 18 -3.03 -7.07 8.38
N TYR A 19 -3.95 -7.65 9.16
CA TYR A 19 -3.74 -8.94 9.79
C TYR A 19 -3.56 -10.08 8.78
N PHE A 20 -4.41 -10.13 7.74
CA PHE A 20 -4.32 -11.19 6.71
C PHE A 20 -3.10 -11.08 5.80
N THR A 21 -2.51 -9.89 5.71
CA THR A 21 -1.29 -9.64 4.92
C THR A 21 -0.01 -9.87 5.72
N TYR A 22 -0.11 -10.17 7.02
CA TYR A 22 1.03 -10.46 7.88
C TYR A 22 1.75 -11.75 7.47
N PRO A 23 3.10 -11.85 7.62
CA PRO A 23 3.83 -13.06 7.28
C PRO A 23 3.31 -14.30 8.01
N GLY A 24 3.08 -15.38 7.27
CA GLY A 24 2.52 -16.64 7.80
C GLY A 24 1.00 -16.79 7.62
N MET A 25 0.33 -15.76 7.11
CA MET A 25 -1.11 -15.81 6.78
C MET A 25 -1.36 -16.08 5.29
N SER A 26 -2.57 -16.53 4.96
CA SER A 26 -2.97 -16.93 3.59
C SER A 26 -2.77 -15.84 2.53
N LEU A 27 -2.97 -14.56 2.88
CA LEU A 27 -2.80 -13.42 1.96
C LEU A 27 -1.46 -12.69 2.13
N ALA A 28 -0.48 -13.31 2.80
CA ALA A 28 0.85 -12.75 2.96
C ALA A 28 1.55 -12.47 1.61
N SER A 29 1.28 -13.30 0.59
CA SER A 29 1.81 -13.09 -0.77
C SER A 29 1.26 -11.82 -1.42
N TRP A 30 -0.02 -11.54 -1.24
CA TRP A 30 -0.66 -10.31 -1.71
C TRP A 30 -0.13 -9.07 -0.98
N GLY A 31 0.07 -9.18 0.34
CA GLY A 31 0.70 -8.12 1.13
C GLY A 31 2.10 -7.78 0.63
N ARG A 32 2.94 -8.80 0.38
CA ARG A 32 4.27 -8.62 -0.19
C ARG A 32 4.22 -8.02 -1.60
N ALA A 33 3.35 -8.53 -2.47
CA ALA A 33 3.19 -8.03 -3.83
C ALA A 33 2.76 -6.56 -3.87
N ALA A 34 1.84 -6.14 -2.99
CA ALA A 34 1.43 -4.75 -2.87
C ALA A 34 2.57 -3.83 -2.41
N VAL A 35 3.38 -4.30 -1.45
CA VAL A 35 4.58 -3.57 -0.99
C VAL A 35 5.64 -3.50 -2.09
N GLU A 36 5.83 -4.56 -2.84
CA GLU A 36 6.80 -4.64 -3.93
C GLU A 36 6.38 -3.76 -5.11
N LEU A 37 5.08 -3.72 -5.44
CA LEU A 37 4.50 -2.79 -6.40
C LEU A 37 4.71 -1.33 -5.96
N MET A 38 4.47 -1.01 -4.69
CA MET A 38 4.74 0.33 -4.15
C MET A 38 6.22 0.70 -4.27
N LYS A 39 7.13 -0.22 -3.94
CA LYS A 39 8.58 0.00 -4.09
C LYS A 39 8.95 0.26 -5.55
N GLY A 40 8.46 -0.57 -6.48
CA GLY A 40 8.69 -0.39 -7.91
C GLY A 40 8.13 0.93 -8.43
N GLY A 41 6.93 1.32 -7.99
CA GLY A 41 6.33 2.61 -8.31
C GLY A 41 7.16 3.80 -7.83
N ILE A 42 7.69 3.74 -6.60
CA ILE A 42 8.59 4.77 -6.06
C ILE A 42 9.88 4.84 -6.89
N THR A 43 10.46 3.70 -7.26
CA THR A 43 11.66 3.65 -8.11
C THR A 43 11.44 4.35 -9.46
N ILE A 44 10.31 4.09 -10.11
CA ILE A 44 9.95 4.75 -11.39
C ILE A 44 9.80 6.25 -11.19
N LEU A 45 9.17 6.69 -10.10
CA LEU A 45 9.00 8.11 -9.77
C LEU A 45 10.35 8.82 -9.61
N VAL A 46 11.27 8.23 -8.85
CA VAL A 46 12.63 8.77 -8.65
C VAL A 46 13.38 8.83 -9.97
N PHE A 47 13.26 7.80 -10.81
CA PHE A 47 13.88 7.77 -12.13
C PHE A 47 13.37 8.90 -13.03
N LEU A 48 12.05 9.11 -13.08
CA LEU A 48 11.43 10.19 -13.85
C LEU A 48 11.88 11.57 -13.37
N ILE A 49 11.96 11.79 -12.06
CA ILE A 49 12.46 13.04 -11.49
C ILE A 49 13.92 13.26 -11.88
N GLY A 50 14.77 12.22 -11.79
CA GLY A 50 16.16 12.28 -12.23
C GLY A 50 16.28 12.63 -13.72
N LEU A 51 15.46 12.02 -14.57
CA LEU A 51 15.42 12.33 -16.00
C LEU A 51 15.01 13.80 -16.25
N MET A 52 13.99 14.30 -15.55
CA MET A 52 13.56 15.70 -15.67
C MET A 52 14.67 16.67 -15.26
N LEU A 53 15.42 16.38 -14.20
CA LEU A 53 16.55 17.21 -13.78
C LEU A 53 17.66 17.27 -14.84
N VAL A 54 17.93 16.15 -15.52
CA VAL A 54 18.90 16.09 -16.64
C VAL A 54 18.43 16.87 -17.87
N VAL A 55 17.12 16.91 -18.15
CA VAL A 55 16.58 17.66 -19.29
C VAL A 55 16.55 19.17 -19.03
N ILE A 56 16.39 19.57 -17.76
CA ILE A 56 16.32 20.98 -17.37
C ILE A 56 17.71 21.61 -17.18
N GLY A 57 18.71 20.82 -16.76
CA GLY A 57 20.10 21.24 -16.61
C GLY A 57 20.90 21.20 -17.90
#